data_AF-M1BU16-F1
#
_entry.id   AF-M1BU16-F1
#
_cell.length_a   1.000
_cell.length_b   1.000
_cell.length_c   1.000
_cell.angle_alpha   90.00
_cell.angle_beta   90.00
_cell.angle_gamma   90.00
#
_symmetry.space_group_name_H-M   'P 1'
#
loop_
_entity.id
_entity.type
_entity.pdbx_description
1 polymer ?
#
loop_
_entity_poly.entity_id
_entity_poly.type
_entity_poly.pdbx_seq_one_letter_code
_entity_poly.pdbx_strand_id
1 'polypeptide(L)'
;MEAEDMENSIAPPWVELPPDITSSILQKVGPIEMLKSADKVCSTWRRLCHEPAMWRVVKMQNAGADFWDREDDLEKICGRAVECSNGELVDLSLEYFGSDKLLSYISERFYFQP
;
A
#
# COMPACT_ATOMS: atom_id res chain seq x y z
N MET A 1 -7.56 36.67 -35.19
CA MET A 1 -8.62 35.66 -35.09
C MET A 1 -7.93 34.43 -34.55
N GLU A 2 -8.26 34.12 -33.30
CA GLU A 2 -8.01 32.89 -32.52
C GLU A 2 -6.59 32.32 -32.48
N ALA A 3 -5.89 32.65 -31.39
CA ALA A 3 -4.92 31.77 -30.76
C ALA A 3 -5.68 31.01 -29.65
N GLU A 4 -6.28 29.87 -29.99
CA GLU A 4 -6.90 28.97 -29.01
C GLU A 4 -6.55 27.54 -29.36
N ASP A 5 -5.36 27.12 -28.96
CA ASP A 5 -5.01 25.72 -28.72
C ASP A 5 -3.83 25.70 -27.74
N MET A 6 -3.98 26.40 -26.61
CA MET A 6 -3.09 26.22 -25.47
C MET A 6 -3.69 25.11 -24.60
N GLU A 7 -3.29 23.89 -24.94
CA GLU A 7 -3.38 22.64 -24.18
C GLU A 7 -3.87 22.86 -22.75
N ASN A 8 -5.20 22.78 -22.56
CA ASN A 8 -5.80 22.71 -21.25
C ASN A 8 -5.41 21.33 -20.70
N SER A 9 -4.28 21.26 -20.00
CA SER A 9 -3.85 20.10 -19.22
C SER A 9 -4.88 19.89 -18.11
N ILE A 10 -6.01 19.26 -18.46
CA ILE A 10 -7.02 18.84 -17.51
C ILE A 10 -6.32 17.81 -16.62
N ALA A 11 -6.12 18.17 -15.36
CA ALA A 11 -5.52 17.28 -14.38
C ALA A 11 -6.22 15.91 -14.46
N PRO A 12 -5.49 14.79 -14.36
CA PRO A 12 -6.12 13.48 -14.45
C PRO A 12 -7.27 13.37 -13.44
N PRO A 13 -8.40 12.74 -13.81
CA PRO A 13 -9.63 12.78 -13.02
C PRO A 13 -9.47 12.22 -11.60
N TRP A 14 -8.46 11.39 -11.34
CA TRP A 14 -8.17 10.85 -10.02
C TRP A 14 -7.47 11.82 -9.06
N VAL A 15 -6.93 12.94 -9.55
CA VAL A 15 -6.30 13.99 -8.72
C VAL A 15 -7.35 14.77 -7.93
N GLU A 16 -8.56 14.91 -8.49
CA GLU A 16 -9.66 15.66 -7.89
C GLU A 16 -10.57 14.80 -7.00
N LEU A 17 -10.28 13.50 -6.87
CA LEU A 17 -11.09 12.61 -6.03
C LEU A 17 -10.99 13.01 -4.54
N PRO A 18 -12.13 13.00 -3.82
CA PRO A 18 -12.12 13.15 -2.38
C PRO A 18 -11.19 12.12 -1.70
N PRO A 19 -10.50 12.48 -0.60
CA PRO A 19 -9.56 11.58 0.08
C PRO A 19 -10.18 10.27 0.57
N ASP A 20 -11.45 10.28 0.99
CA ASP A 20 -12.21 9.11 1.45
C ASP A 20 -12.52 8.12 0.31
N ILE A 21 -12.90 8.64 -0.86
CA ILE A 21 -13.09 7.83 -2.07
C ILE A 21 -11.76 7.25 -2.53
N THR A 22 -10.71 8.06 -2.55
CA THR A 22 -9.35 7.62 -2.89
C THR A 22 -8.87 6.52 -1.94
N SER A 23 -9.09 6.68 -0.63
CA SER A 23 -8.75 5.67 0.38
C SER A 23 -9.49 4.36 0.12
N SER A 24 -10.79 4.42 -0.20
CA SER A 24 -11.59 3.24 -0.53
C SER A 24 -11.10 2.52 -1.77
N ILE A 25 -10.60 3.26 -2.78
CA ILE A 25 -9.97 2.69 -3.97
C ILE A 25 -8.64 2.01 -3.59
N LEU A 26 -7.78 2.70 -2.85
CA LEU A 26 -6.48 2.17 -2.42
C LEU A 26 -6.63 0.88 -1.60
N GLN A 27 -7.60 0.82 -0.69
CA GLN A 27 -7.92 -0.41 0.06
C GLN A 27 -8.29 -1.59 -0.85
N LYS A 28 -8.94 -1.33 -1.99
CA LYS A 28 -9.28 -2.36 -3.00
C LYS A 28 -8.10 -2.72 -3.90
N VAL A 29 -7.20 -1.78 -4.19
CA VAL A 29 -5.93 -2.03 -4.88
C VAL A 29 -5.07 -3.00 -4.06
N GLY A 30 -5.14 -2.88 -2.73
CA GLY A 30 -4.51 -3.80 -1.80
C GLY A 30 -3.04 -3.50 -1.53
N PRO A 31 -2.48 -4.07 -0.46
CA PRO A 31 -1.19 -3.66 0.11
C PRO A 31 0.00 -3.80 -0.84
N ILE A 32 0.01 -4.84 -1.69
CA ILE A 32 1.09 -5.09 -2.64
C ILE A 32 1.19 -3.96 -3.66
N GLU A 33 0.08 -3.68 -4.35
CA GLU A 33 0.05 -2.67 -5.40
C GLU A 33 0.06 -1.24 -4.84
N MET A 34 -0.43 -1.04 -3.61
CA MET A 34 -0.29 0.25 -2.91
C MET A 34 1.18 0.66 -2.77
N LEU A 35 2.05 -0.25 -2.31
CA LEU A 35 3.49 0.05 -2.05
C LEU A 35 4.39 -0.10 -3.28
N LYS A 36 3.93 -0.81 -4.32
CA LYS A 36 4.66 -0.96 -5.59
C LYS A 36 4.35 0.15 -6.59
N SER A 37 3.08 0.59 -6.63
CA SER A 37 2.54 1.33 -7.77
C SER A 37 1.76 2.57 -7.34
N ALA A 38 0.80 2.44 -6.43
CA ALA A 38 -0.15 3.52 -6.12
C ALA A 38 0.51 4.74 -5.44
N ASP A 39 1.55 4.52 -4.63
CA ASP A 39 2.34 5.58 -3.98
C ASP A 39 3.11 6.51 -4.94
N LYS A 40 3.17 6.15 -6.23
CA LYS A 40 3.84 6.91 -7.29
C LYS A 40 2.88 7.67 -8.22
N VAL A 41 1.57 7.51 -8.06
CA VAL A 41 0.57 8.09 -8.99
C VAL A 41 0.49 9.61 -8.87
N CYS A 42 0.23 10.12 -7.67
CA CYS A 42 0.19 11.55 -7.38
C CYS A 42 0.46 11.81 -5.89
N SER A 43 0.63 13.08 -5.49
CA SER A 43 0.90 13.46 -4.10
C SER A 43 -0.21 13.03 -3.13
N THR A 44 -1.47 13.13 -3.53
CA THR A 44 -2.62 12.70 -2.72
C THR A 44 -2.58 11.20 -2.45
N TRP A 45 -2.37 10.39 -3.48
CA TRP A 45 -2.28 8.93 -3.35
C TRP A 45 -1.06 8.52 -2.54
N ARG A 46 0.09 9.16 -2.77
CA ARG A 46 1.31 8.95 -1.98
C ARG A 46 1.05 9.19 -0.50
N ARG A 47 0.46 10.33 -0.14
CA ARG A 47 0.15 10.66 1.25
C ARG A 47 -0.72 9.58 1.88
N LEU A 48 -1.84 9.23 1.24
CA LEU A 48 -2.78 8.24 1.75
C LEU A 48 -2.13 6.85 1.86
N CYS A 49 -1.31 6.43 0.89
CA CYS A 49 -0.60 5.15 0.95
C CYS A 49 0.37 5.05 2.14
N HIS A 50 0.74 6.14 2.80
CA HIS A 50 1.60 6.15 3.97
C HIS A 50 0.88 6.56 5.27
N GLU A 51 -0.45 6.72 5.25
CA GLU A 51 -1.22 6.97 6.46
C GLU A 51 -1.37 5.70 7.30
N PRO A 52 -1.02 5.70 8.60
CA PRO A 52 -1.15 4.54 9.48
C PRO A 52 -2.53 3.89 9.46
N ALA A 53 -3.59 4.70 9.39
CA ALA A 53 -4.98 4.24 9.32
C ALA A 53 -5.26 3.31 8.13
N MET A 54 -4.52 3.44 7.03
CA MET A 54 -4.65 2.60 5.84
C MET A 54 -4.04 1.20 6.02
N TRP A 55 -3.18 1.03 7.03
CA TRP A 55 -2.41 -0.18 7.30
C TRP A 55 -2.85 -0.91 8.57
N ARG A 56 -4.03 -0.58 9.11
CA ARG A 56 -4.59 -1.27 10.29
C ARG A 56 -4.98 -2.72 10.00
N VAL A 57 -5.33 -3.02 8.75
CA VAL A 57 -5.69 -4.38 8.30
C VAL A 57 -4.89 -4.66 7.04
N VAL A 58 -4.00 -5.65 7.09
CA VAL A 58 -3.14 -6.01 5.97
C VAL A 58 -3.47 -7.43 5.54
N LYS A 59 -3.92 -7.58 4.29
CA LYS A 59 -4.21 -8.88 3.68
C LYS A 59 -3.37 -9.04 2.42
N MET A 60 -2.43 -9.97 2.47
CA MET A 60 -1.49 -10.23 1.38
C MET A 60 -1.63 -11.67 0.95
N GLN A 61 -1.89 -11.86 -0.34
CA GLN A 61 -1.96 -13.18 -0.95
C GLN A 61 -0.93 -13.25 -2.06
N ASN A 62 -0.08 -14.26 -2.00
CA ASN A 62 0.72 -14.66 -3.12
C ASN A 62 -0.19 -15.45 -4.06
N ALA A 63 -0.80 -14.80 -5.07
CA ALA A 63 -1.89 -15.35 -5.89
C ALA A 63 -1.61 -15.41 -7.41
N GLY A 64 -0.37 -15.17 -7.85
CA GLY A 64 -0.02 -15.04 -9.28
C GLY A 64 0.80 -16.21 -9.82
N ALA A 65 0.82 -16.41 -11.14
CA ALA A 65 1.48 -17.55 -11.81
C ALA A 65 2.92 -17.88 -11.36
N ASP A 66 3.65 -16.90 -10.82
CA ASP A 66 5.03 -17.02 -10.35
C ASP A 66 5.12 -17.16 -8.81
N PHE A 67 4.20 -17.92 -8.20
CA PHE A 67 4.07 -18.07 -6.74
C PHE A 67 5.41 -18.29 -6.01
N TRP A 68 6.32 -19.08 -6.56
CA TRP A 68 7.56 -19.46 -5.89
C TRP A 68 8.68 -18.41 -5.99
N ASP A 69 8.63 -17.52 -6.99
CA ASP A 69 9.72 -16.58 -7.28
C ASP A 69 9.56 -15.21 -6.59
N ARG A 70 8.49 -15.03 -5.82
CA ARG A 70 8.10 -13.74 -5.24
C ARG A 70 8.11 -13.68 -3.71
N GLU A 71 8.45 -14.77 -3.02
CA GLU A 71 8.37 -14.83 -1.56
C GLU A 71 9.24 -13.76 -0.88
N ASP A 72 10.53 -13.68 -1.22
CA ASP A 72 11.44 -12.66 -0.66
C ASP A 72 10.97 -11.22 -0.90
N ASP A 73 10.30 -10.98 -2.04
CA ASP A 73 9.76 -9.66 -2.35
C ASP A 73 8.48 -9.37 -1.57
N LEU A 74 7.63 -10.37 -1.35
CA LEU A 74 6.42 -10.25 -0.54
C LEU A 74 6.74 -10.07 0.95
N GLU A 75 7.77 -10.74 1.47
CA GLU A 75 8.21 -10.53 2.85
C GLU A 75 8.69 -9.08 3.08
N LYS A 76 9.47 -8.53 2.13
CA LYS A 76 9.92 -7.12 2.20
C LYS A 76 8.73 -6.15 2.15
N ILE A 77 7.75 -6.44 1.30
CA ILE A 77 6.53 -5.61 1.19
C ILE A 77 5.70 -5.71 2.48
N CYS A 78 5.58 -6.91 3.06
CA CYS A 78 4.92 -7.11 4.35
C CYS A 78 5.63 -6.33 5.45
N GLY A 79 6.97 -6.35 5.50
CA GLY A 79 7.76 -5.53 6.42
C GLY A 79 7.44 -4.04 6.27
N ARG A 80 7.42 -3.52 5.04
CA ARG A 80 7.02 -2.13 4.77
C ARG A 80 5.59 -1.84 5.22
N ALA A 81 4.65 -2.75 4.99
CA ALA A 81 3.26 -2.60 5.41
C ALA A 81 3.15 -2.46 6.94
N VAL A 82 3.88 -3.30 7.67
CA VAL A 82 3.97 -3.25 9.14
C VAL A 82 4.59 -1.94 9.61
N GLU A 83 5.66 -1.47 8.97
CA GLU A 83 6.26 -0.15 9.27
C GLU A 83 5.28 0.99 8.99
N CYS A 84 4.54 0.94 7.88
CA CYS A 84 3.55 1.96 7.53
C CYS A 84 2.38 2.01 8.53
N SER A 85 2.06 0.90 9.19
CA SER A 85 1.05 0.88 10.26
C SER A 85 1.44 1.71 11.48
N ASN A 86 2.74 1.99 11.67
CA ASN A 86 3.26 2.76 12.79
C ASN A 86 2.71 2.32 14.16
N GLY A 87 2.53 1.00 14.35
CA GLY A 87 1.99 0.43 15.60
C GLY A 87 0.47 0.33 15.68
N GLU A 88 -0.27 0.74 14.64
CA GLU A 88 -1.74 0.66 14.57
C GLU A 88 -2.25 -0.63 13.89
N LEU A 89 -1.36 -1.57 13.54
CA LEU A 89 -1.74 -2.83 12.91
C LEU A 89 -2.62 -3.67 13.86
N VAL A 90 -3.80 -4.06 13.38
CA VAL A 90 -4.82 -4.83 14.12
C VAL A 90 -4.93 -6.25 13.59
N ASP A 91 -4.88 -6.41 12.27
CA ASP A 91 -5.07 -7.70 11.60
C ASP A 91 -4.07 -7.87 10.47
N LEU A 92 -3.45 -9.05 10.41
CA LEU A 92 -2.47 -9.43 9.40
C LEU A 92 -2.79 -10.83 8.90
N SER A 93 -3.12 -10.93 7.60
CA SER A 93 -3.37 -12.19 6.91
C SER A 93 -2.38 -12.37 5.77
N LEU A 94 -1.58 -13.43 5.86
CA LEU A 94 -0.60 -13.82 4.83
C LEU A 94 -1.03 -15.17 4.25
N GLU A 95 -1.15 -15.24 2.94
CA GLU A 95 -1.55 -16.46 2.23
C GLU A 95 -0.48 -16.88 1.22
N TYR A 96 -0.02 -18.13 1.35
CA TYR A 96 0.99 -18.76 0.48
C TYR A 96 2.39 -18.12 0.53
N PHE A 97 2.75 -17.47 1.63
CA PHE A 97 4.11 -17.06 1.98
C PHE A 97 4.22 -16.78 3.49
N GLY A 98 5.45 -16.72 3.99
CA GLY A 98 5.75 -16.23 5.33
C GLY A 98 6.70 -17.14 6.10
N SER A 99 7.89 -16.63 6.39
CA SER A 99 8.90 -17.33 7.17
C SER A 99 8.83 -17.01 8.67
N ASP A 100 9.44 -17.87 9.48
CA ASP A 100 9.66 -17.63 10.91
C ASP A 100 10.40 -16.32 11.18
N LYS A 101 11.28 -15.91 10.24
CA LYS A 101 12.03 -14.64 10.32
C LYS A 101 11.09 -13.45 10.17
N LEU A 102 10.17 -13.49 9.20
CA LEU A 102 9.15 -12.46 9.03
C LEU A 102 8.26 -12.36 10.28
N LEU A 103 7.75 -13.50 10.77
CA LEU A 103 6.90 -13.53 11.96
C LEU A 103 7.62 -12.99 13.21
N SER A 104 8.89 -13.33 13.37
CA SER A 104 9.73 -12.82 14.46
C SER A 104 9.89 -11.29 14.37
N TYR A 105 10.27 -10.77 13.19
CA TYR A 105 10.38 -9.33 12.94
C TYR A 105 9.09 -8.57 13.29
N ILE A 106 7.94 -9.12 12.86
CA ILE A 106 6.63 -8.51 13.12
C ILE A 106 6.36 -8.50 14.63
N SER A 107 6.60 -9.62 15.32
CA SER A 107 6.36 -9.73 16.75
C SER A 107 7.17 -8.71 17.57
N GLU A 108 8.45 -8.50 17.24
CA GLU A 108 9.33 -7.56 17.95
C GLU A 108 8.83 -6.11 17.88
N ARG A 109 8.17 -5.72 16.79
CA ARG A 109 7.58 -4.39 16.60
C ARG A 109 6.33 -4.16 17.47
N PHE A 110 5.68 -5.23 17.94
CA PHE A 110 4.55 -5.13 18.86
C PHE A 110 4.96 -5.14 20.33
N TYR A 111 6.06 -5.81 20.68
CA TYR A 111 6.51 -5.89 22.08
C TYR A 111 7.27 -4.65 22.59
N PHE A 112 7.74 -3.78 21.68
CA PHE A 112 8.36 -2.49 22.03
C PHE A 112 7.42 -1.32 21.70
N GLN A 113 6.39 -1.14 22.53
CA GLN A 113 5.69 0.15 22.60
C GLN A 113 6.04 0.83 23.93
N PRO A 114 6.67 2.02 23.94
CA PRO A 114 6.81 2.84 25.14
C PRO A 114 5.49 3.43 25.62
#